data_AF-A0A453N7Z4-F1
#
_entry.id   AF-A0A453N7Z4-F1
#
_cell.length_a   1.000
_cell.length_b   1.000
_cell.length_c   1.000
_cell.angle_alpha   90.00
_cell.angle_beta   90.00
_cell.angle_gamma   90.00
#
_symmetry.space_group_name_H-M   'P 1'
#
loop_
_entity.id
_entity.type
_entity.pdbx_description
1 polymer ?
#
loop_
_entity_poly.entity_id
_entity_poly.type
_entity_poly.pdbx_seq_one_letter_code
_entity_poly.pdbx_strand_id
1 'polypeptide(L)' 'NVQIMGSFDGWSHGEAMSREYSGDYARFSATLRLRPGSYEIKFLVDGEWKLSSEYPITGEGLTQNNKLVVQ' A
#
# COMPACT_ATOMS: atom_id res chain seq x y z
N ASN A 1 0.83 -13.64 2.88
CA ASN A 1 -0.32 -12.72 2.92
C ASN A 1 0.19 -11.32 2.64
N VAL A 2 -0.42 -10.59 1.71
CA VAL A 2 -0.05 -9.22 1.38
C VAL A 2 -1.30 -8.35 1.43
N GLN A 3 -1.25 -7.27 2.20
CA GLN A 3 -2.33 -6.30 2.32
C GLN A 3 -1.80 -4.88 2.12
N ILE A 4 -2.61 -4.01 1.53
CA ILE A 4 -2.38 -2.57 1.52
C ILE A 4 -3.25 -1.93 2.59
N MET A 5 -2.62 -1.17 3.49
CA MET A 5 -3.27 -0.41 4.55
C MET A 5 -3.13 1.07 4.23
N GLY A 6 -4.06 1.91 4.67
CA GLY A 6 -3.88 3.34 4.48
C GLY A 6 -4.99 4.21 5.03
N SER A 7 -4.78 5.51 4.90
CA SER A 7 -5.71 6.55 5.32
C SER A 7 -7.08 6.51 4.60
N PHE A 8 -7.20 5.81 3.47
CA PHE A 8 -8.44 5.72 2.68
C PHE A 8 -9.60 5.07 3.44
N ASP A 9 -9.31 4.26 4.45
CA ASP A 9 -10.30 3.65 5.35
C ASP A 9 -10.00 3.96 6.84
N GLY A 10 -9.18 4.98 7.10
CA GLY A 10 -8.74 5.34 8.43
C GLY A 10 -7.79 4.33 9.08
N TRP A 11 -7.00 3.59 8.30
CA TRP A 11 -6.06 2.57 8.77
C TRP A 11 -6.74 1.41 9.50
N SER A 12 -7.94 1.02 9.07
CA SER A 12 -8.75 0.03 9.77
C SER A 12 -8.58 -1.38 9.21
N HIS A 13 -9.10 -1.64 8.00
CA HIS A 13 -9.19 -2.98 7.42
C HIS A 13 -8.15 -3.21 6.33
N GLY A 14 -7.85 -2.18 5.55
CA GLY A 14 -7.05 -2.26 4.33
C GLY A 14 -7.73 -3.09 3.24
N GLU A 15 -6.95 -3.45 2.22
CA GLU A 15 -7.37 -4.28 1.10
C GLU A 15 -6.37 -5.41 0.89
N ALA A 16 -6.87 -6.63 0.67
CA ALA A 16 -6.01 -7.77 0.35
C ALA A 16 -5.46 -7.65 -1.08
N MET A 17 -4.17 -7.96 -1.24
CA MET A 17 -3.54 -7.94 -2.56
C MET A 17 -3.51 -9.34 -3.16
N SER A 18 -3.95 -9.43 -4.41
CA SER A 18 -3.92 -10.66 -5.19
C SER A 18 -2.54 -10.86 -5.79
N ARG A 19 -2.02 -12.09 -5.74
CA ARG A 19 -0.81 -12.47 -6.45
C ARG A 19 -1.11 -12.61 -7.94
N GLU A 20 -0.42 -11.85 -8.77
CA GLU A 20 -0.37 -12.02 -10.21
C GLU A 20 0.81 -12.94 -10.57
N TYR A 21 0.58 -13.91 -11.45
CA TYR A 21 1.63 -14.77 -12.00
C TYR A 21 2.34 -14.03 -13.13
N SER A 22 3.46 -13.38 -12.81
CA SER A 22 4.27 -12.59 -13.74
C SER A 22 5.68 -13.22 -13.88
N GLY A 23 5.77 -14.34 -14.60
CA GLY A 23 7.06 -14.99 -14.87
C GLY A 23 7.85 -15.33 -13.60
N ASP A 24 9.12 -14.93 -13.56
CA ASP A 24 10.07 -15.28 -12.48
C ASP A 24 9.83 -14.51 -11.16
N TYR A 25 8.93 -13.51 -11.15
CA TYR A 25 8.66 -12.69 -9.97
C TYR A 25 7.17 -12.73 -9.59
N ALA A 26 6.90 -12.81 -8.29
CA ALA A 26 5.54 -12.63 -7.80
C ALA A 26 5.22 -11.13 -7.77
N ARG A 27 4.24 -10.71 -8.58
CA ARG A 27 3.65 -9.36 -8.48
C ARG A 27 2.39 -9.45 -7.61
N PHE A 28 2.14 -8.44 -6.80
CA PHE A 28 0.91 -8.33 -6.01
C PHE A 28 0.18 -7.05 -6.39
N SER A 29 -1.15 -7.13 -6.53
CA SER A 29 -1.99 -6.01 -6.95
C SER A 29 -3.30 -5.96 -6.16
N ALA A 30 -3.81 -4.76 -5.92
CA ALA A 30 -5.17 -4.52 -5.46
C ALA A 30 -5.78 -3.36 -6.25
N THR A 31 -7.10 -3.37 -6.41
CA THR A 31 -7.84 -2.27 -7.04
C THR A 31 -8.61 -1.49 -5.98
N LEU A 32 -8.25 -0.23 -5.77
CA LEU A 32 -8.91 0.65 -4.82
C LEU A 32 -9.80 1.66 -5.55
N ARG A 33 -11.04 1.85 -5.07
CA ARG A 33 -11.96 2.89 -5.56
C ARG A 33 -11.85 4.12 -4.67
N LEU A 34 -10.98 5.06 -5.06
CA LEU A 34 -10.69 6.27 -4.30
C LEU A 34 -11.27 7.51 -4.99
N ARG A 35 -11.62 8.52 -4.18
CA ARG A 35 -11.87 9.86 -4.70
C ARG A 35 -10.53 10.54 -5.01
N PRO A 36 -10.50 11.58 -5.85
CA PRO A 36 -9.30 12.40 -6.00
C PRO A 36 -8.83 12.94 -4.64
N GLY A 37 -7.53 12.86 -4.38
CA GLY A 37 -6.95 13.19 -3.08
C GLY A 37 -5.54 12.65 -2.88
N SER A 38 -4.96 12.98 -1.72
CA SER A 38 -3.71 12.40 -1.23
C SER A 38 -3.99 11.43 -0.10
N TYR A 39 -3.40 10.25 -0.17
CA TYR A 39 -3.55 9.18 0.79
C TYR A 39 -2.17 8.70 1.26
N GLU A 40 -2.03 8.48 2.55
CA GLU A 40 -0.92 7.68 3.07
C GLU A 40 -1.29 6.19 3.01
N ILE A 41 -0.35 5.37 2.55
CA ILE A 41 -0.48 3.92 2.44
C ILE A 41 0.78 3.23 2.98
N LYS A 42 0.65 1.97 3.40
CA LYS A 42 1.77 1.08 3.75
C LYS A 42 1.39 -0.37 3.47
N PHE A 43 2.38 -1.19 3.12
CA PHE A 43 2.14 -2.60 2.80
C PHE A 43 2.41 -3.46 4.02
N LEU A 44 1.50 -4.39 4.32
CA LEU A 44 1.68 -5.42 5.33
C LEU A 44 1.97 -6.75 4.61
N VAL A 45 3.24 -7.14 4.58
CA VAL A 45 3.73 -8.34 3.91
C VAL A 45 4.09 -9.37 4.97
N ASP A 46 3.29 -10.43 5.06
CA ASP A 46 3.47 -11.51 6.04
C ASP A 46 3.60 -11.02 7.49
N GLY A 47 2.85 -9.97 7.84
CA GLY A 47 2.86 -9.34 9.17
C GLY A 47 3.94 -8.27 9.35
N GLU A 48 4.79 -8.03 8.36
CA GLU A 48 5.80 -6.99 8.39
C GLU A 48 5.39 -5.75 7.58
N TRP A 49 5.59 -4.58 8.17
CA TRP A 49 5.38 -3.31 7.49
C TRP A 49 6.49 -3.01 6.49
N LYS A 50 6.11 -2.76 5.23
CA LYS A 50 7.03 -2.44 4.13
C LYS A 50 6.59 -1.16 3.43
N LEU A 51 7.59 -0.39 3.00
CA LEU A 51 7.43 0.72 2.07
C LEU A 51 7.78 0.23 0.67
N SER A 52 7.04 0.70 -0.33
CA SER A 52 7.40 0.52 -1.73
C SER A 52 8.32 1.65 -2.18
N SER A 53 9.31 1.33 -3.01
CA SER A 53 10.19 2.31 -3.67
C SER A 53 9.51 3.05 -4.82
N GLU A 54 8.31 2.62 -5.24
CA GLU A 54 7.56 3.21 -6.36
C GLU A 54 6.80 4.48 -5.95
N TYR A 55 6.62 4.72 -4.64
CA TYR A 55 5.86 5.85 -4.12
C TYR A 55 6.74 6.74 -3.24
N PRO A 56 6.55 8.07 -3.27
CA PRO A 56 7.23 8.97 -2.34
C PRO A 56 7.00 8.55 -0.88
N ILE A 57 8.02 8.72 -0.03
CA ILE A 57 7.91 8.46 1.41
C ILE A 57 7.56 9.78 2.11
N THR A 58 6.70 9.69 3.12
CA THR A 58 6.33 10.76 4.05
C THR A 58 6.51 10.28 5.49
N GLY A 59 6.63 11.20 6.45
CA GLY A 59 6.87 10.88 7.86
C GLY A 59 8.33 10.54 8.19
N GLU A 60 8.59 10.13 9.43
CA GLU A 60 9.93 9.91 9.95
C GLU A 60 10.01 8.67 10.84
N GLY A 61 11.12 7.92 10.73
CA GLY A 61 11.34 6.70 11.52
C GLY A 61 10.18 5.70 11.40
N LEU A 62 9.56 5.35 12.53
CA LEU A 62 8.48 4.37 12.58
C LEU A 62 7.17 4.85 11.96
N THR A 63 6.99 6.17 11.79
CA THR A 63 5.78 6.76 11.20
C THR A 63 5.87 6.91 9.68
N GLN A 64 6.94 6.41 9.06
CA GLN A 64 7.08 6.48 7.60
C GLN A 64 5.99 5.70 6.88
N ASN A 65 5.39 6.36 5.88
CA ASN A 65 4.36 5.83 4.99
C ASN A 65 4.70 6.19 3.54
N ASN A 66 4.09 5.49 2.58
CA ASN A 66 4.11 5.92 1.18
C ASN A 66 2.96 6.90 0.91
N LYS A 67 3.18 7.90 0.05
CA LYS A 67 2.17 8.85 -0.40
C LYS A 67 1.62 8.43 -1.77
N LEU A 68 0.32 8.19 -1.83
CA LEU A 68 -0.45 7.93 -3.04
C LEU A 68 -1.28 9.17 -3.40
N VAL A 69 -1.14 9.66 -4.64
CA VAL A 69 -1.93 10.80 -5.15
C VAL A 69 -2.85 10.30 -6.24
N VAL A 70 -4.16 10.53 -6.08
CA VAL A 70 -5.21 10.22 -7.05
C VAL A 70 -5.73 11.54 -7.62
N GLN A 71 -5.79 11.65 -8.95
CA GLN A 71 -6.26 12.83 -9.68
C GLN A 71 -7.64 12.60 -10.27
#